data_AF-A0A4R5TPB5-F1
#
_entry.id   AF-A0A4R5TPB5-F1
#
_cell.length_a   1.000
_cell.length_b   1.000
_cell.length_c   1.000
_cell.angle_alpha   90.00
_cell.angle_beta   90.00
_cell.angle_gamma   90.00
#
_symmetry.space_group_name_H-M   'P 1'
#
loop_
_entity.id
_entity.type
_entity.pdbx_description
1 polymer ?
#
loop_
_entity_poly.entity_id
_entity_poly.type
_entity_poly.pdbx_seq_one_letter_code
_entity_poly.pdbx_strand_id
1 'polypeptide(L)'
;MPDATDRAPSQPTTWHDAFAALPRETPPAPDWNALAARLDARRPRARAPVWLATAAAVLLAVALPWRLQWLDTGTDTPVRDWPAATASTTDPLEALYAESAQLETLLAVARDDRMASGTAIALADELETRLATVDAALMQPGLTQEQRASLWQQRVEDLRVLAGFEGTRRWLAAQGGSFDAALVQLD
;
A
#
# COMPACT_ATOMS: atom_id res chain seq x y z
N MET A 1 51.16 28.59 -44.35
CA MET A 1 50.08 28.95 -43.41
C MET A 1 48.75 28.81 -44.12
N PRO A 2 47.88 27.91 -43.64
CA PRO A 2 46.44 28.14 -43.67
C PRO A 2 45.83 28.07 -42.27
N ASP A 3 44.74 28.82 -42.11
CA ASP A 3 44.04 29.13 -40.88
C ASP A 3 43.37 27.91 -40.22
N ALA A 4 43.64 27.74 -38.92
CA ALA A 4 42.82 26.91 -38.04
C ALA A 4 41.57 27.73 -37.66
N THR A 5 40.51 27.61 -38.45
CA THR A 5 39.19 28.08 -38.00
C THR A 5 38.73 27.18 -36.84
N ASP A 6 38.85 27.73 -35.65
CA ASP A 6 38.09 27.42 -34.45
C ASP A 6 36.62 27.15 -34.81
N ARG A 7 36.20 25.88 -34.75
CA ARG A 7 34.78 25.52 -34.77
C ARG A 7 34.34 25.48 -33.32
N ALA A 8 33.74 26.56 -32.84
CA ALA A 8 33.06 26.58 -31.56
C ALA A 8 32.05 25.41 -31.49
N PRO A 9 32.02 24.63 -30.40
CA PRO A 9 31.05 23.55 -30.26
C PRO A 9 29.65 24.14 -30.18
N SER A 10 28.78 23.72 -31.09
CA SER A 10 27.35 24.03 -31.10
C SER A 10 26.73 23.61 -29.77
N GLN A 11 26.05 24.54 -29.08
CA GLN A 11 25.39 24.27 -27.80
C GLN A 11 24.35 23.16 -27.97
N PRO A 12 24.29 22.16 -27.06
CA PRO A 12 23.33 21.08 -27.14
C PRO A 12 21.92 21.66 -27.02
N THR A 13 21.07 21.39 -28.02
CA THR A 13 19.70 21.92 -28.09
C THR A 13 18.74 21.05 -27.29
N THR A 14 19.14 19.81 -26.97
CA THR A 14 18.36 18.86 -26.19
C THR A 14 19.23 18.19 -25.12
N TRP A 15 18.61 17.74 -24.04
CA TRP A 15 19.28 16.97 -22.99
C TRP A 15 19.95 15.71 -23.53
N HIS A 16 19.34 15.09 -24.55
CA HIS A 16 19.91 13.93 -25.22
C HIS A 16 21.28 14.23 -25.87
N ASP A 17 21.40 15.36 -26.57
CA ASP A 17 22.67 15.78 -27.18
C ASP A 17 23.73 16.12 -26.13
N ALA A 18 23.32 16.72 -25.01
CA ALA A 18 24.22 17.02 -23.90
C ALA A 18 24.79 15.74 -23.26
N PHE A 19 23.95 14.71 -23.07
CA PHE A 19 24.40 13.41 -22.55
C PHE A 19 25.23 12.63 -23.57
N ALA A 20 24.94 12.76 -24.86
CA ALA A 20 25.73 12.14 -25.92
C ALA A 20 27.14 12.75 -26.07
N ALA A 21 27.30 14.02 -25.69
CA ALA A 21 28.58 14.74 -25.76
C ALA A 21 29.53 14.47 -24.59
N LEU A 22 29.11 13.74 -23.55
CA LEU A 22 29.96 13.46 -22.39
C LEU A 22 31.08 12.47 -22.75
N PRO A 23 32.33 12.73 -22.31
CA PRO A 23 33.42 11.78 -22.47
C PRO A 23 33.11 10.50 -21.69
N ARG A 24 33.31 9.35 -22.34
CA ARG A 24 33.17 8.04 -21.70
C ARG A 24 34.34 7.83 -20.75
N GLU A 25 34.17 8.14 -19.47
CA GLU A 25 35.14 7.76 -18.44
C GLU A 25 35.02 6.26 -18.15
N THR A 26 36.05 5.49 -18.48
CA THR A 26 36.21 4.13 -17.98
C THR A 26 36.75 4.19 -16.55
N PRO A 27 36.02 3.67 -15.54
CA PRO A 27 36.49 3.69 -14.16
C PRO A 27 37.75 2.80 -14.01
N PRO A 28 38.75 3.22 -13.23
CA PRO A 28 39.89 2.39 -12.91
C PRO A 28 39.46 1.25 -11.96
N ALA A 29 39.29 0.05 -12.52
CA ALA A 29 39.02 -1.23 -11.86
C ALA A 29 37.58 -1.46 -11.32
N PRO A 30 37.09 -2.74 -11.29
CA PRO A 30 35.73 -3.07 -10.87
C PRO A 30 35.59 -3.13 -9.33
N ASP A 31 35.53 -1.96 -8.69
CA ASP A 31 35.30 -1.82 -7.23
C ASP A 31 33.92 -2.33 -6.77
N TRP A 32 32.99 -2.52 -7.72
CA TRP A 32 31.64 -3.03 -7.45
C TRP A 32 31.62 -4.44 -6.86
N ASN A 33 32.55 -5.30 -7.25
CA ASN A 33 32.63 -6.67 -6.71
C ASN A 33 33.05 -6.66 -5.22
N ALA A 34 33.94 -5.73 -4.84
CA ALA A 34 34.37 -5.58 -3.45
C ALA A 34 33.24 -5.02 -2.57
N LEU A 35 32.42 -4.11 -3.12
CA LEU A 35 31.22 -3.60 -2.48
C LEU A 35 30.14 -4.69 -2.30
N ALA A 36 29.90 -5.50 -3.34
CA ALA A 36 28.95 -6.62 -3.27
C ALA A 36 29.34 -7.63 -2.19
N ALA A 37 30.62 -8.02 -2.13
CA ALA A 37 31.13 -8.95 -1.11
C ALA A 37 30.96 -8.39 0.32
N ARG A 38 31.16 -7.08 0.53
CA ARG A 38 30.94 -6.43 1.84
C ARG A 38 29.47 -6.38 2.26
N LEU A 39 28.54 -6.29 1.32
CA LEU A 39 27.11 -6.28 1.60
C LEU A 39 26.58 -7.69 1.93
N ASP A 40 27.03 -8.71 1.21
CA ASP A 40 26.64 -10.10 1.48
C ASP A 40 27.16 -10.60 2.84
N ALA A 41 28.37 -10.20 3.22
CA ALA A 41 28.95 -10.53 4.52
C ALA A 41 28.16 -9.92 5.71
N ARG A 42 27.35 -8.88 5.48
CA ARG A 42 26.55 -8.22 6.51
C ARG A 42 25.14 -8.77 6.68
N ARG A 43 24.71 -9.77 5.90
CA ARG A 43 23.38 -10.39 6.07
C ARG A 43 23.45 -11.52 7.10
N PRO A 44 22.94 -11.35 8.34
CA PRO A 44 22.81 -12.46 9.27
C PRO A 44 21.75 -13.43 8.75
N ARG A 45 22.17 -14.59 8.25
CA ARG A 45 21.29 -15.70 7.88
C ARG A 45 20.85 -16.46 9.14
N ALA A 46 19.94 -15.88 9.92
CA ALA A 46 19.17 -16.64 10.90
C ALA A 46 17.79 -16.95 10.30
N ARG A 47 17.70 -18.04 9.53
CA ARG A 47 16.43 -18.54 9.02
C ARG A 47 15.75 -19.36 10.12
N ALA A 48 14.87 -18.72 10.87
CA ALA A 48 13.85 -19.46 11.62
C ALA A 48 12.86 -20.09 10.63
N PRO A 49 12.32 -21.29 10.90
CA PRO A 49 11.41 -21.98 9.99
C PRO A 49 10.11 -21.20 9.85
N VAL A 50 9.95 -20.57 8.69
CA VAL A 50 8.85 -19.64 8.32
C VAL A 50 7.45 -20.27 8.43
N TRP A 51 7.36 -21.60 8.44
CA TRP A 51 6.09 -22.34 8.56
C TRP A 51 5.37 -22.17 9.90
N LEU A 52 6.07 -21.83 10.99
CA LEU A 52 5.41 -21.55 12.27
C LEU A 52 4.88 -20.11 12.37
N ALA A 53 5.50 -19.16 11.66
CA ALA A 53 5.10 -17.76 11.70
C ALA A 53 3.85 -17.49 10.85
N THR A 54 3.69 -18.17 9.72
CA THR A 54 2.52 -18.00 8.83
C THR A 54 1.24 -18.54 9.45
N ALA A 55 1.27 -19.72 10.07
CA ALA A 55 0.10 -20.28 10.76
C ALA A 55 -0.35 -19.42 11.95
N ALA A 56 0.61 -18.92 12.74
CA ALA A 56 0.32 -18.04 13.87
C ALA A 56 -0.23 -16.67 13.43
N ALA A 57 0.30 -16.08 12.35
CA ALA A 57 -0.16 -14.79 11.84
C ALA A 57 -1.56 -14.87 11.23
N VAL A 58 -1.90 -15.95 10.52
CA VAL A 58 -3.26 -16.15 9.98
C VAL A 58 -4.26 -16.40 11.11
N LEU A 59 -3.90 -17.20 12.12
CA LEU A 59 -4.76 -17.42 13.29
C LEU A 59 -4.98 -16.13 14.11
N LEU A 60 -3.95 -15.29 14.27
CA LEU A 60 -4.09 -13.98 14.92
C LEU A 60 -4.93 -13.01 14.07
N ALA A 61 -4.69 -12.90 12.76
CA ALA A 61 -5.42 -11.96 11.90
C ALA A 61 -6.93 -12.27 11.82
N VAL A 62 -7.33 -13.54 11.94
CA VAL A 62 -8.76 -13.93 11.88
C VAL A 62 -9.40 -13.98 13.28
N ALA A 63 -8.71 -14.42 14.32
CA ALA A 63 -9.30 -14.58 15.65
C ALA A 63 -9.30 -13.29 16.50
N LEU A 64 -8.37 -12.37 16.26
CA LEU A 64 -8.25 -11.13 17.03
C LEU A 64 -9.40 -10.12 16.77
N PRO A 65 -9.84 -9.87 15.52
CA PRO A 65 -10.98 -9.00 15.32
C PRO A 65 -12.24 -9.59 15.94
N TRP A 66 -12.44 -10.91 15.91
CA TRP A 66 -13.62 -11.59 16.49
C TRP A 66 -13.64 -11.55 18.02
N ARG A 67 -12.49 -11.71 18.68
CA ARG A 67 -12.42 -11.65 20.15
C ARG A 67 -12.62 -10.24 20.71
N LEU A 68 -12.19 -9.20 20.01
CA LEU A 68 -12.37 -7.83 20.48
C LEU A 68 -13.83 -7.35 20.41
N GLN A 69 -14.64 -7.87 19.48
CA GLN A 69 -16.09 -7.58 19.41
C GLN A 69 -16.89 -8.27 20.54
N TRP A 70 -16.34 -9.33 21.14
CA TRP A 70 -17.03 -10.11 22.18
C TRP A 70 -16.61 -9.71 23.61
N LEU A 71 -15.51 -8.97 23.80
CA LEU A 71 -15.11 -8.44 25.11
C LEU A 71 -15.75 -7.10 25.46
N ASP A 72 -16.40 -6.42 24.50
CA ASP A 72 -17.12 -5.16 24.75
C ASP A 72 -18.50 -5.35 25.40
N THR A 73 -18.86 -6.58 25.77
CA THR A 73 -19.98 -6.82 26.70
C THR A 73 -19.45 -6.96 28.12
N GLY A 74 -19.24 -5.83 28.78
CA GLY A 74 -19.21 -5.73 30.23
C GLY A 74 -17.83 -5.90 30.86
N THR A 75 -17.12 -4.80 31.05
CA THR A 75 -16.39 -4.58 32.31
C THR A 75 -16.37 -3.09 32.61
N ASP A 76 -17.31 -2.71 33.46
CA ASP A 76 -17.30 -1.47 34.23
C ASP A 76 -15.93 -1.34 34.91
N THR A 77 -15.11 -0.42 34.42
CA THR A 77 -13.82 -0.06 35.02
C THR A 77 -14.00 1.26 35.75
N PRO A 78 -13.66 1.36 37.05
CA PRO A 78 -13.93 2.56 37.82
C PRO A 78 -13.11 3.75 37.29
N VAL A 79 -13.89 4.77 36.90
CA VAL A 79 -13.60 6.19 36.66
C VAL A 79 -12.17 6.64 36.92
N ARG A 80 -11.50 7.03 35.83
CA ARG A 80 -10.44 8.04 35.85
C ARG A 80 -11.06 9.32 35.29
N ASP A 81 -11.21 10.34 36.13
CA ASP A 81 -11.81 11.64 35.77
C ASP A 81 -10.97 12.33 34.68
N TRP A 82 -11.34 12.07 33.45
CA TRP A 82 -11.11 12.94 32.30
C TRP A 82 -12.45 13.63 32.01
N PRO A 83 -12.50 14.92 31.61
CA PRO A 83 -13.76 15.52 31.22
C PRO A 83 -14.34 14.65 30.12
N ALA A 84 -15.45 13.99 30.47
CA ALA A 84 -16.18 13.09 29.61
C ALA A 84 -16.60 13.89 28.38
N ALA A 85 -15.81 13.78 27.31
CA ALA A 85 -16.39 13.81 25.98
C ALA A 85 -17.45 12.71 26.04
N THR A 86 -18.71 13.13 26.05
CA THR A 86 -19.89 12.29 26.07
C THR A 86 -19.60 11.02 25.28
N ALA A 87 -19.43 9.90 25.99
CA ALA A 87 -19.56 8.59 25.40
C ALA A 87 -21.04 8.48 25.07
N SER A 88 -21.42 9.10 23.96
CA SER A 88 -22.68 8.86 23.30
C SER A 88 -22.74 7.36 23.12
N THR A 89 -23.83 6.75 23.58
CA THR A 89 -24.29 5.48 23.03
C THR A 89 -24.51 5.73 21.54
N THR A 90 -23.45 5.65 20.75
CA THR A 90 -23.50 5.88 19.31
C THR A 90 -24.36 4.77 18.73
N ASP A 91 -25.36 5.16 17.94
CA ASP A 91 -26.18 4.21 17.20
C ASP A 91 -25.23 3.28 16.42
N PRO A 92 -25.38 1.94 16.50
CA PRO A 92 -24.52 1.02 15.74
C PRO A 92 -24.45 1.36 14.25
N LEU A 93 -25.50 1.96 13.68
CA LEU A 93 -25.48 2.41 12.30
C LEU A 93 -24.60 3.66 12.08
N GLU A 94 -24.58 4.60 13.02
CA GLU A 94 -23.72 5.79 13.00
C GLU A 94 -22.24 5.41 13.07
N ALA A 95 -21.90 4.38 13.87
CA ALA A 95 -20.54 3.83 13.90
C ALA A 95 -20.10 3.28 12.54
N LEU A 96 -20.97 2.56 11.83
CA LEU A 96 -20.68 2.03 10.49
C LEU A 96 -20.48 3.15 9.45
N TYR A 97 -21.27 4.23 9.52
CA TYR A 97 -21.06 5.40 8.67
C TYR A 97 -19.68 6.03 8.89
N ALA A 98 -19.32 6.27 10.16
CA ALA A 98 -18.04 6.88 10.52
C ALA A 98 -16.85 6.02 10.04
N GLU A 99 -16.93 4.71 10.23
CA GLU A 99 -15.90 3.78 9.75
C GLU A 99 -15.79 3.79 8.23
N SER A 100 -16.93 3.78 7.52
CA SER A 100 -16.91 3.81 6.06
C SER A 100 -16.25 5.07 5.50
N ALA A 101 -16.52 6.24 6.09
CA ALA A 101 -15.90 7.51 5.71
C ALA A 101 -14.38 7.51 5.96
N GLN A 102 -13.95 6.89 7.06
CA GLN A 102 -12.53 6.71 7.37
C GLN A 102 -11.84 5.82 6.32
N LEU A 103 -12.46 4.69 5.95
CA LEU A 103 -11.90 3.77 4.95
C LEU A 103 -11.84 4.38 3.56
N GLU A 104 -12.86 5.14 3.15
CA GLU A 104 -12.85 5.88 1.88
C GLU A 104 -11.73 6.92 1.84
N THR A 105 -11.51 7.63 2.95
CA THR A 105 -10.39 8.58 3.07
C THR A 105 -9.04 7.87 2.94
N LEU A 106 -8.88 6.70 3.58
CA LEU A 106 -7.66 5.90 3.45
C LEU A 106 -7.45 5.39 2.03
N LEU A 107 -8.52 4.93 1.38
CA LEU A 107 -8.46 4.42 0.01
C LEU A 107 -8.10 5.51 -0.99
N ALA A 108 -8.62 6.73 -0.82
CA ALA A 108 -8.26 7.88 -1.65
C ALA A 108 -6.76 8.19 -1.60
N VAL A 109 -6.12 7.99 -0.43
CA VAL A 109 -4.67 8.17 -0.26
C VAL A 109 -3.87 6.95 -0.76
N ALA A 110 -4.45 5.75 -0.72
CA ALA A 110 -3.77 4.51 -1.05
C ALA A 110 -3.73 4.19 -2.55
N ARG A 111 -4.73 4.67 -3.33
CA ARG A 111 -4.87 4.40 -4.76
C ARG A 111 -3.81 5.05 -5.65
N ASP A 112 -3.05 6.01 -5.14
CA ASP A 112 -2.08 6.76 -5.93
C ASP A 112 -0.67 6.15 -5.90
N ASP A 113 0.02 6.28 -7.03
CA ASP A 113 1.38 5.83 -7.39
C ASP A 113 1.61 4.37 -7.83
N ARG A 114 1.73 4.22 -9.16
CA ARG A 114 2.55 3.25 -9.97
C ARG A 114 1.78 2.19 -10.79
N MET A 115 2.41 1.80 -11.91
CA MET A 115 1.98 0.75 -12.83
C MET A 115 1.64 -0.55 -12.08
N ALA A 116 0.36 -0.88 -12.07
CA ALA A 116 -0.14 -2.13 -11.50
C ALA A 116 0.02 -3.27 -12.52
N SER A 117 0.30 -4.49 -12.03
CA SER A 117 0.20 -5.67 -12.88
C SER A 117 -1.25 -5.83 -13.35
N GLY A 118 -1.46 -6.31 -14.58
CA GLY A 118 -2.82 -6.54 -15.11
C GLY A 118 -3.69 -7.41 -14.20
N THR A 119 -3.08 -8.36 -13.48
CA THR A 119 -3.76 -9.19 -12.46
C THR A 119 -4.21 -8.39 -11.24
N ALA A 120 -3.42 -7.42 -10.78
CA ALA A 120 -3.78 -6.57 -9.65
C ALA A 120 -4.89 -5.58 -10.02
N ILE A 121 -4.93 -5.13 -11.28
CA ILE A 121 -6.04 -4.34 -11.82
C ILE A 121 -7.31 -5.17 -11.87
N ALA A 122 -7.27 -6.39 -12.41
CA ALA A 122 -8.45 -7.26 -12.48
C ALA A 122 -9.02 -7.61 -11.11
N LEU A 123 -8.16 -7.84 -10.11
CA LEU A 123 -8.61 -8.07 -8.73
C LEU A 123 -9.19 -6.81 -8.07
N ALA A 124 -8.60 -5.63 -8.32
CA ALA A 124 -9.15 -4.36 -7.82
C ALA A 124 -10.54 -4.11 -8.42
N ASP A 125 -10.70 -4.30 -9.73
CA ASP A 125 -11.96 -4.13 -10.46
C ASP A 125 -13.06 -5.08 -9.96
N GLU A 126 -12.71 -6.33 -9.66
CA GLU A 126 -13.63 -7.29 -9.04
C GLU A 126 -14.10 -6.84 -7.64
N LEU A 127 -13.19 -6.31 -6.81
CA LEU A 127 -13.53 -5.79 -5.49
C LEU A 127 -14.40 -4.52 -5.58
N GLU A 128 -14.08 -3.63 -6.51
CA GLU A 128 -14.87 -2.42 -6.77
C GLU A 128 -16.27 -2.75 -7.32
N THR A 129 -16.38 -3.76 -8.18
CA THR A 129 -17.67 -4.26 -8.69
C THR A 129 -18.53 -4.84 -7.57
N ARG A 130 -17.92 -5.57 -6.63
CA ARG A 130 -18.62 -6.07 -5.44
C ARG A 130 -19.15 -4.92 -4.58
N LEU A 131 -18.30 -3.93 -4.29
CA LEU A 131 -18.71 -2.74 -3.54
C LEU A 131 -19.86 -1.99 -4.23
N ALA A 132 -19.77 -1.79 -5.54
CA ALA A 132 -20.83 -1.15 -6.33
C ALA A 132 -22.15 -1.92 -6.29
N THR A 133 -22.10 -3.26 -6.21
CA THR A 133 -23.29 -4.11 -6.04
C THR A 133 -23.98 -3.86 -4.69
N VAL A 134 -23.20 -3.73 -3.62
CA VAL A 134 -23.73 -3.39 -2.28
C VAL A 134 -24.30 -1.98 -2.26
N ASP A 135 -23.60 -1.01 -2.84
CA ASP A 135 -24.07 0.37 -2.93
C ASP A 135 -25.38 0.47 -3.74
N ALA A 136 -25.52 -0.27 -4.84
CA ALA A 136 -26.74 -0.35 -5.61
C ALA A 136 -27.90 -0.97 -4.81
N ALA A 137 -27.62 -2.00 -4.00
CA ALA A 137 -28.61 -2.59 -3.09
C ALA A 137 -29.06 -1.59 -2.02
N LEU A 138 -28.13 -0.80 -1.46
CA LEU A 138 -28.43 0.25 -0.47
C LEU A 138 -29.32 1.36 -1.03
N MET A 139 -29.25 1.65 -2.34
CA MET A 139 -30.12 2.62 -3.02
C MET A 139 -31.55 2.12 -3.25
N GLN A 140 -31.85 0.84 -3.00
CA GLN A 140 -33.20 0.31 -3.21
C GLN A 140 -34.18 0.88 -2.17
N PRO A 141 -35.35 1.41 -2.60
CA PRO A 141 -36.40 1.82 -1.68
C PRO A 141 -37.05 0.60 -1.01
N GLY A 142 -37.55 0.77 0.21
CA GLY A 142 -38.31 -0.27 0.91
C GLY A 142 -37.50 -1.26 1.75
N LEU A 143 -36.19 -1.05 1.91
CA LEU A 143 -35.37 -1.82 2.84
C LEU A 143 -35.83 -1.64 4.29
N THR A 144 -35.94 -2.74 5.03
CA THR A 144 -36.12 -2.69 6.48
C THR A 144 -34.84 -2.15 7.15
N GLN A 145 -34.96 -1.66 8.40
CA GLN A 145 -33.81 -1.14 9.14
C GLN A 145 -32.72 -2.23 9.33
N GLU A 146 -33.13 -3.47 9.58
CA GLU A 146 -32.23 -4.60 9.75
C GLU A 146 -31.49 -4.96 8.45
N GLN A 147 -32.20 -4.96 7.31
CA GLN A 147 -31.59 -5.17 5.99
C GLN A 147 -30.62 -4.03 5.62
N ARG A 148 -30.96 -2.79 5.98
CA ARG A 148 -30.07 -1.65 5.77
C ARG A 148 -28.81 -1.77 6.61
N ALA A 149 -28.94 -2.18 7.88
CA ALA A 149 -27.80 -2.39 8.76
C ALA A 149 -26.88 -3.50 8.26
N SER A 150 -27.43 -4.63 7.79
CA SER A 150 -26.61 -5.73 7.25
C SER A 150 -25.87 -5.35 5.97
N LEU A 151 -26.51 -4.60 5.06
CA LEU A 151 -25.85 -4.07 3.87
C LEU A 151 -24.74 -3.07 4.21
N TRP A 152 -24.94 -2.23 5.23
CA TRP A 152 -23.89 -1.32 5.72
C TRP A 152 -22.69 -2.06 6.32
N GLN A 153 -22.93 -3.13 7.08
CA GLN A 153 -21.86 -3.99 7.58
C GLN A 153 -21.09 -4.64 6.43
N GLN A 154 -21.80 -5.14 5.41
CA GLN A 154 -21.17 -5.73 4.23
C GLN A 154 -20.32 -4.70 3.47
N ARG A 155 -20.82 -3.47 3.30
CA ARG A 155 -20.08 -2.37 2.66
C ARG A 155 -18.76 -2.06 3.37
N VAL A 156 -18.80 -1.96 4.70
CA VAL A 156 -17.60 -1.71 5.52
C VAL A 156 -16.60 -2.86 5.36
N GLU A 157 -17.06 -4.10 5.34
CA GLU A 157 -16.18 -5.26 5.14
C GLU A 157 -15.51 -5.24 3.77
N ASP A 158 -16.26 -4.96 2.70
CA ASP A 158 -15.70 -4.83 1.34
C ASP A 158 -14.68 -3.69 1.25
N LEU A 159 -14.94 -2.55 1.90
CA LEU A 159 -13.99 -1.44 2.00
C LEU A 159 -12.71 -1.81 2.76
N ARG A 160 -12.81 -2.58 3.86
CA ARG A 160 -11.64 -3.07 4.61
C ARG A 160 -10.79 -4.00 3.76
N VAL A 161 -11.41 -4.92 3.02
CA VAL A 161 -10.72 -5.84 2.11
C VAL A 161 -9.97 -5.05 1.03
N LEU A 162 -10.65 -4.08 0.41
CA LEU A 162 -10.05 -3.23 -0.61
C LEU A 162 -8.88 -2.39 -0.07
N ALA A 163 -9.04 -1.78 1.10
CA ALA A 163 -7.98 -1.01 1.76
C ALA A 163 -6.77 -1.90 2.14
N GLY A 164 -7.00 -3.12 2.63
CA GLY A 164 -5.93 -4.08 2.94
C GLY A 164 -5.16 -4.54 1.70
N PHE A 165 -5.88 -4.75 0.59
CA PHE A 165 -5.28 -5.06 -0.70
C PHE A 165 -4.39 -3.91 -1.20
N GLU A 166 -4.86 -2.66 -1.16
CA GLU A 166 -4.07 -1.50 -1.56
C GLU A 166 -2.86 -1.27 -0.64
N GLY A 167 -3.02 -1.45 0.67
CA GLY A 167 -1.91 -1.40 1.62
C GLY A 167 -0.81 -2.42 1.29
N THR A 168 -1.21 -3.65 0.95
CA THR A 168 -0.28 -4.72 0.55
C THR A 168 0.42 -4.38 -0.77
N ARG A 169 -0.32 -3.87 -1.76
CA ARG A 169 0.24 -3.42 -3.04
C ARG A 169 1.25 -2.31 -2.84
N ARG A 170 0.95 -1.31 -2.03
CA ARG A 170 1.87 -0.21 -1.72
C ARG A 170 3.14 -0.71 -1.05
N TRP A 171 3.02 -1.63 -0.08
CA TRP A 171 4.17 -2.24 0.58
C TRP A 171 5.05 -3.03 -0.40
N LEU A 172 4.44 -3.78 -1.32
CA LEU A 172 5.15 -4.51 -2.38
C LEU A 172 5.79 -3.56 -3.39
N ALA A 173 5.10 -2.50 -3.81
CA ALA A 173 5.64 -1.50 -4.74
C ALA A 173 6.82 -0.72 -4.13
N ALA A 174 6.77 -0.45 -2.82
CA ALA A 174 7.88 0.16 -2.09
C ALA A 174 9.12 -0.75 -2.04
N GLN A 175 8.95 -2.08 -2.00
CA GLN A 175 10.07 -3.03 -2.09
C GLN A 175 10.52 -3.28 -3.54
N GLY A 176 9.59 -3.38 -4.48
CA GLY A 176 9.83 -3.64 -5.90
C GLY A 176 10.66 -2.54 -6.58
N GLY A 177 10.42 -1.28 -6.22
CA GLY A 177 11.22 -0.15 -6.72
C GLY A 177 12.71 -0.20 -6.33
N SER A 178 13.09 -1.01 -5.33
CA SER A 178 14.51 -1.24 -5.00
C SER A 178 15.19 -2.27 -5.91
N PHE A 179 14.42 -3.13 -6.60
CA PHE A 179 14.97 -4.14 -7.50
C PHE A 179 15.15 -3.63 -8.94
N ASP A 180 14.33 -2.68 -9.39
CA ASP A 180 14.41 -2.13 -10.75
C ASP A 180 15.51 -1.05 -10.88
N ALA A 181 15.76 -0.27 -9.81
CA ALA A 181 16.95 0.57 -9.70
C ALA A 181 18.27 -0.22 -9.80
N ALA A 182 18.23 -1.54 -9.55
CA ALA A 182 19.38 -2.44 -9.67
C ALA A 182 19.48 -3.11 -11.06
N LEU A 183 18.46 -3.04 -11.91
CA LEU A 183 18.44 -3.71 -13.23
C LEU A 183 18.80 -2.79 -14.40
N VAL A 184 18.87 -1.47 -14.19
CA VAL A 184 19.28 -0.48 -15.23
C VAL A 184 20.82 -0.35 -15.35
N GLN A 185 21.61 -1.18 -14.66
CA GLN A 185 23.06 -1.26 -14.85
C GLN A 185 23.48 -2.64 -15.37
N LEU A 186 23.24 -2.89 -16.66
CA LEU A 186 23.91 -3.92 -17.45
C LEU A 186 23.83 -3.53 -18.93
N ASP A 187 24.78 -2.69 -19.35
CA ASP A 187 25.45 -2.77 -20.67
C ASP A 187 26.87 -2.18 -20.53
#